data_AF-A0A2G1XZX5-F1
#
_entry.id   AF-A0A2G1XZX5-F1
#
_cell.length_a   1.000
_cell.length_b   1.000
_cell.length_c   1.000
_cell.angle_alpha   90.00
_cell.angle_beta   90.00
_cell.angle_gamma   90.00
#
_symmetry.space_group_name_H-M   'P 1'
#
loop_
_entity.id
_entity.type
_entity.pdbx_description
1 polymer ?
#
loop_
_entity_poly.entity_id
_entity_poly.type
_entity_poly.pdbx_seq_one_letter_code
_entity_poly.pdbx_strand_id
1 'polypeptide(L)'
;MWLNALKIAIIEKNSDSLNLLMKDLPVLESKEEIDSALCLLEEAKRVVGELRDETQASMIQMKKNINFLKSTQAPYTSKLDINS
;
A
#
# COMPACT_ATOMS: atom_id res chain seq x y z
N MET A 1 -16.04 -11.85 -17.54
CA MET A 1 -15.03 -10.80 -17.79
C MET A 1 -14.43 -10.24 -16.49
N TRP A 2 -15.23 -9.92 -15.48
CA TRP A 2 -14.75 -9.36 -14.21
C TRP A 2 -13.75 -10.26 -13.46
N LEU A 3 -13.99 -11.58 -13.37
CA LEU A 3 -13.05 -12.52 -12.72
C LEU A 3 -11.66 -12.57 -13.38
N ASN A 4 -11.61 -12.42 -14.70
CA ASN A 4 -10.34 -12.36 -15.42
C ASN A 4 -9.60 -11.05 -15.14
N ALA A 5 -10.33 -9.93 -15.10
CA ALA A 5 -9.76 -8.64 -14.72
C ALA A 5 -9.26 -8.65 -13.26
N LEU A 6 -9.99 -9.30 -12.35
CA LEU A 6 -9.56 -9.48 -10.96
C LEU A 6 -8.27 -10.33 -10.87
N LYS A 7 -8.20 -11.44 -11.61
CA LYS A 7 -6.96 -12.23 -11.70
C LYS A 7 -5.78 -11.40 -12.20
N ILE A 8 -5.96 -10.65 -13.27
CA ILE A 8 -4.91 -9.80 -13.84
C ILE A 8 -4.46 -8.75 -12.81
N ALA A 9 -5.40 -8.07 -12.17
CA ALA A 9 -5.10 -7.04 -11.17
C ALA A 9 -4.34 -7.60 -9.94
N ILE A 10 -4.67 -8.83 -9.51
CA ILE A 10 -3.95 -9.53 -8.44
C ILE A 10 -2.51 -9.88 -8.88
N ILE A 11 -2.34 -10.44 -10.09
CA ILE A 11 -1.02 -10.82 -10.62
C ILE A 11 -0.12 -9.59 -10.81
N GLU A 12 -0.68 -8.51 -11.35
CA GLU A 12 0.03 -7.25 -11.56
C GLU A 12 0.24 -6.46 -10.25
N LYS A 13 -0.32 -6.93 -9.12
CA LYS A 13 -0.35 -6.23 -7.82
C LYS A 13 -0.80 -4.77 -7.95
N ASN A 14 -1.71 -4.50 -8.89
CA ASN A 14 -2.15 -3.15 -9.23
C ASN A 14 -3.34 -2.75 -8.35
N SER A 15 -3.05 -1.98 -7.31
CA SER A 15 -4.04 -1.50 -6.34
C SER A 15 -5.12 -0.59 -6.96
N ASP A 16 -4.80 0.16 -8.01
CA ASP A 16 -5.77 1.03 -8.70
C ASP A 16 -6.78 0.20 -9.49
N SER A 17 -6.31 -0.82 -10.22
CA SER A 17 -7.17 -1.75 -10.94
C SER A 17 -8.06 -2.55 -9.99
N LEU A 18 -7.52 -2.99 -8.83
CA LEU A 18 -8.31 -3.63 -7.78
C LEU A 18 -9.40 -2.68 -7.25
N ASN A 19 -9.06 -1.43 -6.96
CA ASN A 19 -10.04 -0.43 -6.51
C ASN A 19 -11.14 -0.17 -7.54
N LEU A 20 -10.80 -0.16 -8.83
CA LEU A 20 -11.77 0.04 -9.91
C LEU A 20 -12.75 -1.14 -10.01
N LEU A 21 -12.26 -2.36 -9.85
CA LEU A 21 -13.07 -3.57 -9.83
C LEU A 21 -13.98 -3.69 -8.60
N MET A 22 -13.62 -3.05 -7.49
CA MET A 22 -14.46 -2.99 -6.28
C MET A 22 -15.59 -1.97 -6.37
N LYS A 23 -15.53 -1.02 -7.32
CA LYS A 23 -16.59 0.00 -7.52
C LYS A 23 -17.81 -0.57 -8.23
N ASP A 24 -17.60 -1.49 -9.17
CA ASP A 24 -18.66 -2.21 -9.87
C ASP A 24 -18.50 -3.72 -9.64
N LEU A 25 -19.30 -4.24 -8.72
CA LEU A 25 -19.35 -5.66 -8.42
C LEU A 25 -20.25 -6.37 -9.45
N PRO A 26 -19.79 -7.47 -10.06
CA PRO A 26 -20.59 -8.21 -11.02
C PRO A 26 -21.67 -9.00 -10.28
N VAL A 27 -22.74 -9.33 -11.00
CA VAL A 27 -23.64 -10.39 -10.57
C VAL A 27 -22.96 -11.73 -10.90
N LEU A 28 -22.79 -12.57 -9.89
CA LEU A 28 -22.27 -13.92 -10.03
C LEU A 28 -23.46 -14.87 -10.08
N GLU A 29 -23.63 -15.59 -11.18
CA GLU A 29 -24.84 -16.37 -11.44
C GLU A 29 -24.64 -17.87 -11.14
N SER A 30 -23.40 -18.36 -11.22
CA SER A 30 -23.07 -19.76 -10.99
C SER A 30 -22.33 -19.97 -9.67
N LYS A 31 -22.54 -21.13 -9.05
CA LYS A 31 -21.80 -21.53 -7.84
C LYS A 31 -20.28 -21.55 -8.07
N GLU A 32 -19.85 -21.99 -9.26
CA GLU A 32 -18.44 -22.07 -9.62
C GLU A 32 -17.79 -20.68 -9.78
N GLU A 33 -18.55 -19.70 -10.27
CA GLU A 33 -18.13 -18.30 -10.33
C GLU A 33 -18.00 -17.69 -8.94
N ILE A 34 -18.91 -18.02 -8.04
CA ILE A 34 -18.88 -17.58 -6.63
C ILE A 34 -17.66 -18.17 -5.92
N ASP A 35 -17.42 -19.48 -6.03
CA ASP A 35 -16.28 -20.14 -5.39
C ASP A 35 -14.95 -19.58 -5.94
N SER A 36 -14.88 -19.33 -7.26
CA SER A 36 -13.73 -18.72 -7.90
C SER A 36 -13.50 -17.28 -7.44
N ALA A 37 -14.57 -16.48 -7.34
CA ALA A 37 -14.50 -15.11 -6.83
C ALA A 37 -13.97 -15.10 -5.39
N LEU A 38 -14.47 -16.00 -4.54
CA LEU A 38 -14.08 -16.08 -3.14
C LEU A 38 -12.58 -16.34 -2.97
N CYS A 39 -12.07 -17.35 -3.67
CA CYS A 39 -10.63 -17.68 -3.67
C CYS A 39 -9.78 -16.49 -4.15
N LEU A 40 -10.22 -15.79 -5.19
CA LEU A 40 -9.50 -14.63 -5.71
C LEU A 40 -9.55 -13.44 -4.74
N LEU A 41 -10.66 -13.24 -4.04
CA LEU A 41 -10.78 -12.18 -3.03
C LEU A 41 -9.91 -12.44 -1.81
N GLU A 42 -9.78 -13.70 -1.38
CA GLU A 42 -8.85 -14.08 -0.31
C GLU A 42 -7.39 -13.79 -0.72
N GLU A 43 -7.03 -14.14 -1.95
CA GLU A 43 -5.70 -13.86 -2.49
C GLU A 43 -5.45 -12.35 -2.63
N ALA A 44 -6.42 -11.59 -3.14
CA ALA A 44 -6.33 -10.13 -3.22
C ALA A 44 -6.13 -9.50 -1.83
N LYS A 45 -6.84 -10.00 -0.82
CA LYS A 45 -6.69 -9.55 0.58
C LYS A 45 -5.28 -9.83 1.10
N ARG A 46 -4.69 -10.99 0.77
CA ARG A 46 -3.31 -11.31 1.13
C ARG A 46 -2.33 -10.33 0.50
N VAL A 47 -2.43 -10.10 -0.81
CA VAL A 47 -1.54 -9.18 -1.55
C VAL A 47 -1.62 -7.75 -1.01
N VAL A 48 -2.82 -7.24 -0.76
CA VAL A 48 -3.00 -5.89 -0.18
C VAL A 48 -2.45 -5.81 1.24
N GLY A 49 -2.60 -6.89 2.03
CA GLY A 49 -2.03 -7.00 3.37
C GLY A 49 -0.50 -6.94 3.36
N GLU A 50 0.15 -7.69 2.47
CA GLU A 50 1.61 -7.65 2.29
C GLU A 50 2.10 -6.26 1.90
N LEU A 51 1.45 -5.61 0.92
CA LEU A 51 1.81 -4.26 0.48
C LEU A 51 1.69 -3.24 1.63
N ARG A 52 0.64 -3.35 2.45
CA ARG A 52 0.47 -2.50 3.63
C ARG A 52 1.62 -2.69 4.62
N ASP A 53 1.97 -3.94 4.91
CA ASP A 53 2.99 -4.26 5.90
C ASP A 53 4.39 -3.83 5.44
N GLU A 54 4.70 -4.00 4.14
CA GLU A 54 5.91 -3.46 3.52
C GLU A 54 5.96 -1.93 3.60
N THR A 55 4.87 -1.26 3.24
CA THR A 55 4.77 0.21 3.31
C THR A 55 4.97 0.71 4.74
N GLN A 56 4.39 0.02 5.73
CA GLN A 56 4.57 0.34 7.14
C GLN A 56 6.04 0.20 7.55
N ALA A 57 6.71 -0.88 7.14
CA ALA A 57 8.13 -1.09 7.43
C ALA A 57 9.00 0.03 6.82
N SER A 58 8.75 0.41 5.56
CA SER A 58 9.44 1.52 4.90
C SER A 58 9.22 2.85 5.62
N MET A 59 7.99 3.18 6.02
CA MET A 59 7.70 4.40 6.78
C MET A 59 8.43 4.45 8.11
N ILE A 60 8.51 3.33 8.84
CA ILE A 60 9.28 3.22 10.09
C ILE A 60 10.76 3.52 9.83
N GLN A 61 11.34 2.96 8.76
CA GLN A 61 12.73 3.21 8.39
C GLN A 61 12.97 4.68 8.01
N MET A 62 12.09 5.28 7.21
CA MET A 62 12.16 6.70 6.87
C MET A 62 12.12 7.59 8.11
N LYS A 63 11.23 7.29 9.06
CA LYS A 63 11.14 8.03 10.33
C LYS A 63 12.44 7.92 11.14
N LYS A 64 13.06 6.74 11.21
CA LYS A 64 14.36 6.55 11.87
C LYS A 64 15.44 7.39 11.19
N ASN A 65 15.49 7.39 9.86
CA ASN A 65 16.47 8.17 9.10
C ASN A 65 16.28 9.67 9.33
N ILE A 66 15.04 10.18 9.32
CA ILE A 66 14.73 11.58 9.62
C ILE A 66 15.19 11.96 11.04
N ASN A 67 14.90 11.11 12.02
CA ASN A 67 15.31 11.35 13.41
C ASN A 67 16.82 11.37 13.55
N PHE A 68 17.52 10.45 12.88
CA PHE A 68 18.98 10.43 12.84
C PHE A 68 19.54 11.74 12.26
N LEU A 69 19.08 12.16 11.08
CA LEU A 69 19.53 13.40 10.44
C LEU A 69 19.32 14.63 11.34
N LYS A 70 18.16 14.72 11.98
CA LYS A 70 17.86 15.79 12.97
C LYS A 70 18.80 15.74 14.17
N SER A 71 19.12 14.55 14.67
CA SER A 71 20.03 14.38 15.83
C SER A 71 21.48 14.73 15.51
N THR A 72 21.89 14.57 14.25
CA THR A 72 23.23 14.94 13.76
C THR A 72 23.32 16.39 13.31
N GLN A 73 22.19 17.10 13.26
CA GLN A 73 22.16 18.49 12.84
C GLN A 73 22.77 19.33 13.95
N ALA A 74 23.95 19.90 13.69
CA ALA A 74 24.58 20.82 14.63
C ALA A 74 23.60 21.96 14.94
N PRO A 75 23.46 22.39 16.20
CA PRO A 75 22.61 23.52 16.54
C PRO A 75 23.06 24.72 15.71
N TYR A 76 22.14 25.28 14.93
CA TYR A 76 22.39 26.49 14.17
C TYR A 76 22.58 27.63 15.18
N THR A 77 23.85 27.94 15.47
CA THR A 77 24.18 29.20 16.14
C THR A 77 24.30 30.26 15.04
N SER A 78 23.38 31.22 15.03
CA SER A 78 23.53 32.41 14.21
C SER A 78 24.82 33.10 14.66
N LYS A 79 25.86 33.08 13.81
CA LYS A 79 27.12 33.80 14.07
C LYS A 79 26.95 35.34 14.08
N LEU A 80 25.72 35.83 13.88
CA LEU A 80 25.38 37.25 13.78
C LEU A 80 24.60 37.77 14.99
N ASP A 81 24.36 36.95 16.02
CA ASP A 81 23.71 37.43 17.25
C ASP A 81 24.76 38.05 18.19
N ILE A 82 25.15 39.28 17.84
CA ILE A 82 25.98 40.19 18.64
C ILE A 82 25.06 41.13 19.42
N ASN A 83 24.36 40.59 20.41
CA ASN A 83 23.73 41.37 21.48
C ASN A 83 24.38 40.94 22.81
N SER A 84 25.51 41.57 23.14
CA SER A 84 26.11 41.60 24.48
C SER A 84 26.90 42.89 24.61
#